data_AF-A0A7U8G8B9-F1
#
_entry.id   AF-A0A7U8G8B9-F1
#
_cell.length_a   1.000
_cell.length_b   1.000
_cell.length_c   1.000
_cell.angle_alpha   90.00
_cell.angle_beta   90.00
_cell.angle_gamma   90.00
#
_symmetry.space_group_name_H-M   'P 1'
#
loop_
_entity.id
_entity.type
_entity.pdbx_description
1 polymer ?
#
loop_
_entity_poly.entity_id
_entity_poly.type
_entity_poly.pdbx_seq_one_letter_code
_entity_poly.pdbx_strand_id
1 'polypeptide(L)'
;MSKIQKILKIGMISGLTAVAAGALVGCNDSTQASSESTQNAQQGAFVIIEETAPNQYKIKEQFPSAETRVVLQQLDGTERVLTKEEMDALIKEEAAKIDGGTSNLTKDNAQISSGGLSLGETLLASAAGAILGSWIGSKLFNNQNFANQQRGAFSNQSAYQRSMNSFNKAGTAGASKAGTKSGFFGGGSKSTTNNSNFGS
;
A
#
# COMPACT_ATOMS: atom_id res chain seq x y z
N MET A 1 -20.09 -67.87 -0.91
CA MET A 1 -21.23 -66.94 -0.77
C MET A 1 -20.76 -65.54 -1.17
N SER A 2 -21.60 -64.83 -1.89
CA SER A 2 -21.25 -63.72 -2.77
C SER A 2 -21.48 -62.33 -2.14
N LYS A 3 -20.56 -61.42 -2.45
CA LYS A 3 -20.73 -59.96 -2.70
C LYS A 3 -21.24 -59.07 -1.54
N ILE A 4 -20.31 -58.33 -0.93
CA ILE A 4 -20.58 -57.06 -0.23
C ILE A 4 -20.67 -55.94 -1.28
N GLN A 5 -21.74 -55.14 -1.21
CA GLN A 5 -22.00 -54.04 -2.14
C GLN A 5 -21.46 -52.70 -1.64
N LYS A 6 -20.88 -51.96 -2.61
CA LYS A 6 -20.65 -50.51 -2.81
C LYS A 6 -21.22 -49.56 -1.72
N ILE A 7 -20.54 -48.47 -1.37
CA ILE A 7 -20.52 -47.20 -2.13
C ILE A 7 -19.21 -46.41 -1.94
N LEU A 8 -18.75 -45.88 -3.06
CA LEU A 8 -17.55 -45.09 -3.33
C LEU A 8 -17.99 -43.63 -3.56
N LYS A 9 -17.37 -42.65 -2.88
CA LYS A 9 -17.25 -41.24 -3.33
C LYS A 9 -15.90 -40.73 -2.82
N ILE A 10 -14.83 -40.91 -3.59
CA ILE A 10 -14.24 -39.91 -4.50
C ILE A 10 -14.01 -38.58 -3.75
N GLY A 11 -12.93 -38.54 -2.98
CA GLY A 11 -12.24 -37.29 -2.66
C GLY A 11 -11.50 -36.85 -3.92
N MET A 12 -11.88 -35.69 -4.47
CA MET A 12 -11.20 -35.08 -5.60
C MET A 12 -9.79 -34.65 -5.17
N ILE A 13 -8.85 -35.48 -5.55
CA ILE A 13 -7.43 -35.18 -5.66
C ILE A 13 -7.29 -33.94 -6.56
N SER A 14 -6.87 -32.81 -5.99
CA SER A 14 -6.31 -31.71 -6.76
C SER A 14 -4.87 -31.51 -6.33
N GLY A 15 -3.98 -32.10 -7.14
CA GLY A 15 -2.72 -31.50 -7.56
C GLY A 15 -1.78 -30.98 -6.48
N LEU A 16 -0.85 -31.85 -6.11
CA LEU A 16 0.46 -31.55 -5.55
C LEU A 16 1.21 -30.48 -6.37
N THR A 17 1.63 -29.38 -5.73
CA THR A 17 2.96 -28.82 -5.97
C THR A 17 3.58 -28.43 -4.62
N ALA A 18 4.34 -29.39 -4.09
CA ALA A 18 5.27 -29.17 -3.00
C ALA A 18 6.50 -28.42 -3.55
N VAL A 19 6.81 -27.26 -2.98
CA VAL A 19 8.20 -26.78 -2.91
C VAL A 19 8.54 -26.69 -1.43
N ALA A 20 9.48 -27.54 -1.05
CA ALA A 20 9.86 -27.82 0.32
C ALA A 20 10.77 -26.73 0.91
N ALA A 21 10.46 -26.41 2.17
CA ALA A 21 11.38 -26.26 3.30
C ALA A 21 12.50 -25.20 3.24
N GLY A 22 12.32 -24.17 4.06
CA GLY A 22 13.36 -23.28 4.56
C GLY A 22 12.96 -22.63 5.90
N ALA A 23 13.12 -23.39 6.98
CA ALA A 23 13.27 -23.02 8.40
C ALA A 23 12.34 -21.97 9.05
N LEU A 24 11.42 -22.50 9.87
CA LEU A 24 10.57 -21.87 10.88
C LEU A 24 11.37 -21.36 12.10
N VAL A 25 11.13 -20.13 12.57
CA VAL A 25 10.85 -19.70 13.97
C VAL A 25 10.24 -18.29 13.89
N GLY A 26 9.03 -17.95 14.35
CA GLY A 26 8.01 -18.68 15.09
C GLY A 26 6.62 -18.05 14.89
N CYS A 27 5.59 -18.90 15.06
CA CYS A 27 4.17 -18.60 14.94
C CYS A 27 3.67 -17.69 16.07
N ASN A 28 2.79 -16.74 15.74
CA ASN A 28 1.51 -16.65 16.44
C ASN A 28 0.42 -16.08 15.52
N ASP A 29 -0.59 -16.91 15.28
CA ASP A 29 -1.99 -16.63 14.96
C ASP A 29 -2.40 -15.75 13.76
N SER A 30 -3.18 -16.40 12.88
CA SER A 30 -4.32 -15.88 12.09
C SER A 30 -4.25 -14.50 11.41
N THR A 31 -4.48 -14.51 10.08
CA THR A 31 -4.81 -13.37 9.18
C THR A 31 -3.70 -12.36 8.87
N GLN A 32 -3.41 -12.14 7.57
CA GLN A 32 -3.15 -10.83 6.94
C GLN A 32 -2.34 -10.97 5.63
N ALA A 33 -3.04 -10.84 4.50
CA ALA A 33 -2.48 -10.31 3.27
C ALA A 33 -2.92 -8.84 3.10
N SER A 34 -2.86 -8.06 4.18
CA SER A 34 -3.49 -6.74 4.27
C SER A 34 -2.86 -5.83 5.33
N SER A 35 -1.53 -5.65 5.30
CA SER A 35 -0.81 -4.83 6.32
C SER A 35 0.33 -3.95 5.81
N GLU A 36 0.52 -3.77 4.50
CA GLU A 36 1.58 -2.88 4.00
C GLU A 36 1.18 -1.39 4.01
N SER A 37 -0.11 -1.07 4.00
CA SER A 37 -0.60 0.31 4.17
C SER A 37 -0.57 0.80 5.62
N THR A 38 -0.58 -0.10 6.60
CA THR A 38 -0.71 0.25 8.02
C THR A 38 0.62 0.65 8.67
N GLN A 39 1.76 0.09 8.22
CA GLN A 39 3.07 0.39 8.83
C GLN A 39 3.64 1.75 8.43
N ASN A 40 3.16 2.32 7.32
CA ASN A 40 3.62 3.61 6.81
C ASN A 40 2.84 4.81 7.37
N ALA A 41 1.80 4.56 8.18
CA ALA A 41 0.98 5.59 8.79
C ALA A 41 1.70 6.38 9.91
N GLN A 42 2.92 6.01 10.31
CA GLN A 42 3.68 6.72 11.36
C GLN A 42 4.73 7.68 10.81
N GLN A 43 4.93 7.70 9.49
CA GLN A 43 5.95 8.53 8.85
C GLN A 43 5.28 9.75 8.19
N GLY A 44 5.98 10.88 8.19
CA GLY A 44 5.55 12.04 7.42
C GLY A 44 5.45 11.71 5.94
N ALA A 45 4.63 12.46 5.20
CA ALA A 45 4.49 12.28 3.77
C ALA A 45 4.50 13.63 3.05
N PHE A 46 5.20 13.70 1.94
CA PHE A 46 4.98 14.77 0.99
C PHE A 46 3.93 14.32 -0.02
N VAL A 47 2.85 15.08 -0.14
CA VAL A 47 1.69 14.74 -0.96
C VAL A 47 1.42 15.86 -1.93
N ILE A 48 1.22 15.53 -3.19
CA ILE A 48 0.77 16.44 -4.23
C ILE A 48 -0.66 16.06 -4.58
N ILE A 49 -1.59 16.95 -4.29
CA ILE A 49 -3.01 16.82 -4.58
C ILE A 49 -3.33 17.75 -5.76
N GLU A 50 -3.99 17.23 -6.79
CA GLU A 50 -4.49 18.02 -7.91
C GLU A 50 -6.02 18.12 -7.86
N GLU A 51 -6.53 19.30 -8.13
CA GLU A 51 -7.96 19.54 -8.36
C GLU A 51 -8.31 19.15 -9.79
N THR A 52 -9.15 18.13 -9.95
CA THR A 52 -9.55 17.59 -11.26
C THR A 52 -10.83 18.21 -11.79
N ALA A 53 -11.69 18.67 -10.89
CA ALA A 53 -12.92 19.39 -11.17
C ALA A 53 -13.29 20.24 -9.94
N PRO A 54 -14.23 21.19 -10.02
CA PRO A 54 -14.57 22.05 -8.88
C PRO A 54 -14.93 21.22 -7.64
N ASN A 55 -14.17 21.39 -6.56
CA ASN A 55 -14.28 20.63 -5.30
C ASN A 55 -14.01 19.11 -5.41
N GLN A 56 -13.31 18.65 -6.47
CA GLN A 56 -12.92 17.26 -6.65
C GLN A 56 -11.41 17.16 -6.77
N TYR A 57 -10.81 16.31 -5.93
CA TYR A 57 -9.37 16.24 -5.77
C TYR A 57 -8.85 14.82 -5.94
N LYS A 58 -7.64 14.70 -6.47
CA LYS A 58 -6.91 13.44 -6.60
C LYS A 58 -5.46 13.56 -6.16
N ILE A 59 -4.89 12.46 -5.69
CA ILE A 59 -3.47 12.36 -5.34
C ILE A 59 -2.70 12.16 -6.64
N LYS A 60 -1.93 13.18 -7.03
CA LYS A 60 -1.05 13.11 -8.17
C LYS A 60 0.16 12.25 -7.86
N GLU A 61 0.84 12.57 -6.76
CA GLU A 61 1.99 11.84 -6.25
C GLU A 61 2.04 11.93 -4.72
N GLN A 62 2.61 10.91 -4.08
CA GLN A 62 2.95 10.97 -2.66
C GLN A 62 4.21 10.16 -2.39
N PHE A 63 5.03 10.63 -1.46
CA PHE A 63 6.27 9.99 -1.07
C PHE A 63 6.56 10.18 0.43
N PRO A 64 7.30 9.24 1.05
CA PRO A 64 7.69 9.36 2.45
C PRO A 64 8.59 10.58 2.66
N SER A 65 8.40 11.28 3.77
CA SER A 65 9.12 12.50 4.15
C SER A 65 9.30 12.55 5.67
N ALA A 66 10.29 13.32 6.14
CA ALA A 66 10.47 13.54 7.58
C ALA A 66 9.32 14.36 8.19
N GLU A 67 8.76 15.28 7.41
CA GLU A 67 7.63 16.13 7.78
C GLU A 67 6.49 15.96 6.77
N THR A 68 5.25 16.10 7.23
CA THR A 68 4.09 16.08 6.37
C THR A 68 3.90 17.41 5.67
N ARG A 69 3.88 17.38 4.34
CA ARG A 69 3.69 18.58 3.52
C ARG A 69 2.77 18.27 2.36
N VAL A 70 1.74 19.08 2.20
CA VAL A 70 0.71 18.88 1.18
C VAL A 70 0.71 20.06 0.23
N VAL A 71 0.93 19.78 -1.04
CA VAL A 71 0.85 20.74 -2.14
C VAL A 71 -0.49 20.53 -2.84
N LEU A 72 -1.29 21.58 -2.90
CA LEU A 72 -2.53 21.64 -3.66
C LEU A 72 -2.29 22.35 -4.99
N GLN A 73 -2.44 21.62 -6.08
CA GLN A 73 -2.47 22.12 -7.45
C GLN A 73 -3.93 22.37 -7.85
N GLN A 74 -4.28 23.63 -8.12
CA GLN A 74 -5.62 24.04 -8.51
C GLN A 74 -5.85 23.89 -10.02
N LEU A 75 -7.11 24.02 -10.45
CA LEU A 75 -7.52 23.95 -11.86
C LEU A 75 -6.85 25.01 -12.76
N ASP A 76 -6.47 26.15 -12.18
CA ASP A 76 -5.79 27.24 -12.87
C ASP A 76 -4.27 27.00 -13.03
N GLY A 77 -3.76 25.86 -12.53
CA GLY A 77 -2.36 25.50 -12.54
C GLY A 77 -1.54 26.14 -11.41
N THR A 78 -2.16 26.89 -10.50
CA THR A 78 -1.47 27.43 -9.32
C THR A 78 -1.23 26.33 -8.30
N GLU A 79 -0.07 26.40 -7.63
CA GLU A 79 0.29 25.49 -6.57
C GLU A 79 0.40 26.25 -5.25
N ARG A 80 -0.26 25.74 -4.21
CA ARG A 80 -0.13 26.27 -2.85
C ARG A 80 0.11 25.15 -1.85
N VAL A 81 0.89 25.43 -0.83
CA VAL A 81 1.10 24.49 0.28
C VAL A 81 0.01 24.71 1.32
N LEU A 82 -0.63 23.63 1.78
CA LEU A 82 -1.60 23.71 2.87
C LEU A 82 -0.87 23.93 4.20
N THR A 83 -1.40 24.85 4.99
CA THR A 83 -0.94 25.08 6.36
C THR A 83 -1.42 23.97 7.28
N LYS A 84 -0.80 23.84 8.47
CA LYS A 84 -1.17 22.82 9.44
C LYS A 84 -2.61 23.02 9.92
N GLU A 85 -2.99 24.26 10.15
CA GLU A 85 -4.32 24.65 10.60
C GLU A 85 -5.39 24.31 9.55
N GLU A 86 -5.11 24.51 8.27
CA GLU A 86 -6.00 24.11 7.17
C GLU A 86 -6.14 22.59 7.09
N MET A 87 -5.03 21.85 7.19
CA MET A 87 -5.06 20.39 7.18
C MET A 87 -5.87 19.84 8.36
N ASP A 88 -5.63 20.35 9.56
CA ASP A 88 -6.33 19.93 10.78
C ASP A 88 -7.83 20.25 10.71
N ALA A 89 -8.20 21.41 10.14
CA ALA A 89 -9.60 21.78 9.93
C ALA A 89 -10.31 20.81 8.96
N LEU A 90 -9.69 20.51 7.83
CA LEU A 90 -10.22 19.58 6.83
C LEU A 90 -10.37 18.16 7.39
N ILE A 91 -9.38 17.70 8.15
CA ILE A 91 -9.41 16.38 8.79
C ILE A 91 -10.47 16.32 9.87
N LYS A 92 -10.63 17.38 10.67
CA LYS A 92 -11.65 17.43 11.72
C LYS A 92 -13.06 17.40 11.12
N GLU A 93 -13.29 18.13 10.04
CA GLU A 93 -14.57 18.09 9.31
C GLU A 93 -14.85 16.68 8.78
N GLU A 94 -13.86 16.05 8.16
CA GLU A 94 -14.03 14.72 7.58
C GLU A 94 -14.14 13.62 8.66
N ALA A 95 -13.44 13.77 9.78
CA ALA A 95 -13.55 12.88 10.93
C ALA A 95 -14.98 12.86 11.50
N ALA A 96 -15.65 14.01 11.56
CA ALA A 96 -17.05 14.07 11.97
C ALA A 96 -17.98 13.34 10.99
N LYS A 97 -17.69 13.40 9.67
CA LYS A 97 -18.43 12.63 8.66
C LYS A 97 -18.16 11.13 8.76
N ILE A 98 -16.93 10.73 9.08
CA ILE A 98 -16.58 9.32 9.31
C ILE A 98 -17.31 8.81 10.55
N ASP A 99 -17.37 9.59 11.63
CA ASP A 99 -18.11 9.24 12.85
C ASP A 99 -19.61 9.08 12.58
N GLY A 100 -20.17 10.02 11.80
CA GLY A 100 -21.56 9.97 11.35
C GLY A 100 -21.87 8.90 10.30
N GLY A 101 -20.86 8.15 9.83
CA GLY A 101 -21.03 7.17 8.74
C GLY A 101 -21.39 7.82 7.39
N THR A 102 -21.20 9.14 7.26
CA THR A 102 -21.54 9.93 6.07
C THR A 102 -20.32 10.27 5.20
N SER A 103 -19.13 9.76 5.51
CA SER A 103 -17.94 9.92 4.66
C SER A 103 -17.97 8.99 3.45
N ASN A 104 -17.56 9.46 2.27
CA ASN A 104 -17.45 8.57 1.10
C ASN A 104 -16.29 7.58 1.23
N LEU A 105 -15.38 7.80 2.18
CA LEU A 105 -14.27 6.89 2.49
C LEU A 105 -14.70 5.61 3.21
N THR A 106 -15.78 5.66 3.99
CA THR A 106 -16.16 4.55 4.89
C THR A 106 -17.56 3.97 4.65
N LYS A 107 -18.42 4.67 3.90
CA LYS A 107 -19.77 4.19 3.57
C LYS A 107 -19.78 2.84 2.86
N ASP A 108 -20.61 1.92 3.35
CA ASP A 108 -21.00 0.72 2.62
C ASP A 108 -21.85 1.13 1.41
N ASN A 109 -21.49 0.64 0.23
CA ASN A 109 -22.07 1.03 -1.06
C ASN A 109 -21.67 2.43 -1.56
N ALA A 110 -20.51 2.95 -1.15
CA ALA A 110 -19.80 3.97 -1.92
C ALA A 110 -19.38 3.37 -3.27
N GLN A 111 -20.35 3.18 -4.17
CA GLN A 111 -20.11 2.94 -5.60
C GLN A 111 -19.09 3.97 -6.02
N ILE A 112 -17.85 3.53 -6.33
CA ILE A 112 -16.65 4.33 -6.65
C ILE A 112 -17.10 5.73 -7.03
N SER A 113 -16.95 6.68 -6.09
CA SER A 113 -17.64 7.97 -6.19
C SER A 113 -17.28 8.58 -7.55
N SER A 114 -18.24 8.52 -8.49
CA SER A 114 -18.05 9.03 -9.85
C SER A 114 -17.84 10.55 -9.85
N GLY A 115 -18.06 11.19 -8.70
CA GLY A 115 -17.88 12.63 -8.46
C GLY A 115 -16.61 12.99 -7.70
N GLY A 116 -15.57 12.14 -7.70
CA GLY A 116 -14.29 12.47 -7.06
C GLY A 116 -14.35 12.53 -5.53
N LEU A 117 -13.20 12.75 -4.90
CA LEU A 117 -13.06 12.90 -3.44
C LEU A 117 -12.92 14.38 -3.07
N SER A 118 -13.46 14.77 -1.91
CA SER A 118 -13.22 16.09 -1.31
C SER A 118 -11.75 16.23 -0.87
N LEU A 119 -11.26 17.46 -0.68
CA LEU A 119 -9.88 17.70 -0.26
C LEU A 119 -9.55 16.99 1.07
N GLY A 120 -10.49 17.00 2.03
CA GLY A 120 -10.35 16.27 3.29
C GLY A 120 -10.34 14.75 3.10
N GLU A 121 -11.19 14.23 2.22
CA GLU A 121 -11.22 12.80 1.88
C GLU A 121 -9.93 12.36 1.19
N THR A 122 -9.43 13.16 0.25
CA THR A 122 -8.17 12.93 -0.46
C THR A 122 -6.98 13.02 0.49
N LEU A 123 -7.01 13.95 1.45
CA LEU A 123 -5.99 14.08 2.48
C LEU A 123 -5.97 12.86 3.40
N LEU A 124 -7.13 12.35 3.82
CA LEU A 124 -7.22 11.13 4.64
C LEU A 124 -6.90 9.85 3.85
N ALA A 125 -7.28 9.79 2.56
CA ALA A 125 -6.92 8.71 1.66
C ALA A 125 -5.42 8.71 1.35
N SER A 126 -4.79 9.88 1.35
CA SER A 126 -3.34 9.98 1.28
C SER A 126 -2.73 9.37 2.53
N ALA A 127 -1.59 8.70 2.35
CA ALA A 127 -0.88 8.09 3.48
C ALA A 127 -0.12 9.13 4.33
N ALA A 128 -0.66 10.35 4.46
CA ALA A 128 -0.18 11.41 5.35
C ALA A 128 -0.49 11.03 6.82
N GLY A 129 0.03 9.89 7.24
CA GLY A 129 -0.33 9.22 8.48
C GLY A 129 0.03 9.99 9.74
N ALA A 130 1.00 10.89 9.68
CA ALA A 130 1.32 11.75 10.82
C ALA A 130 0.16 12.68 11.22
N ILE A 131 -0.79 12.96 10.32
CA ILE A 131 -1.99 13.76 10.63
C ILE A 131 -3.17 12.86 11.04
N LEU A 132 -3.10 11.56 10.76
CA LEU A 132 -4.14 10.60 11.10
C LEU A 132 -4.04 10.25 12.60
N GLY A 133 -4.98 10.77 13.39
CA GLY A 133 -5.14 10.35 14.78
C GLY A 133 -5.41 8.85 14.89
N SER A 134 -4.98 8.24 16.00
CA SER A 134 -5.11 6.79 16.27
C SER A 134 -6.53 6.26 16.09
N TRP A 135 -7.53 7.06 16.47
CA TRP A 135 -8.95 6.72 16.32
C TRP A 135 -9.41 6.71 14.85
N ILE A 136 -9.06 7.75 14.07
CA ILE A 136 -9.41 7.86 12.64
C ILE A 136 -8.72 6.73 11.87
N GLY A 137 -7.43 6.53 12.12
CA GLY A 137 -6.65 5.46 11.49
C GLY A 137 -7.28 4.09 11.71
N SER A 138 -7.75 3.80 12.93
CA SER A 138 -8.42 2.52 13.23
C SER A 138 -9.72 2.34 12.46
N LYS A 139 -10.51 3.41 12.26
CA LYS A 139 -11.76 3.38 11.47
C LYS A 139 -11.52 3.24 9.98
N LEU A 140 -10.51 3.92 9.45
CA LEU A 140 -10.18 3.91 8.03
C LEU A 140 -9.47 2.61 7.64
N PHE A 141 -8.40 2.23 8.34
CA PHE A 141 -7.56 1.10 7.94
C PHE A 141 -8.19 -0.27 8.23
N ASN A 142 -9.13 -0.36 9.17
CA ASN A 142 -9.91 -1.58 9.38
C ASN A 142 -11.11 -1.71 8.41
N ASN A 143 -11.31 -0.73 7.51
CA ASN A 143 -12.43 -0.73 6.58
C ASN A 143 -11.98 -1.12 5.16
N GLN A 144 -12.58 -2.18 4.62
CA GLN A 144 -12.27 -2.65 3.26
C GLN A 144 -12.66 -1.63 2.19
N ASN A 145 -13.73 -0.85 2.41
CA ASN A 145 -14.15 0.22 1.50
C ASN A 145 -13.07 1.30 1.39
N PHE A 146 -12.43 1.66 2.50
CA PHE A 146 -11.35 2.64 2.49
C PHE A 146 -10.17 2.20 1.61
N ALA A 147 -9.76 0.93 1.70
CA ALA A 147 -8.69 0.41 0.85
C ALA A 147 -9.03 0.49 -0.65
N ASN A 148 -10.30 0.35 -1.02
CA ASN A 148 -10.78 0.52 -2.39
C ASN A 148 -10.82 2.00 -2.80
N GLN A 149 -11.34 2.87 -1.94
CA GLN A 149 -11.40 4.33 -2.18
C GLN A 149 -10.00 4.93 -2.26
N GLN A 150 -9.07 4.47 -1.42
CA GLN A 150 -7.68 4.90 -1.44
C GLN A 150 -7.02 4.67 -2.79
N ARG A 151 -7.27 3.54 -3.46
CA ARG A 151 -6.75 3.30 -4.82
C ARG A 151 -7.36 4.26 -5.84
N GLY A 152 -8.66 4.55 -5.70
CA GLY A 152 -9.39 5.50 -6.55
C GLY A 152 -9.05 6.97 -6.31
N ALA A 153 -8.47 7.29 -5.14
CA ALA A 153 -8.02 8.63 -4.79
C ALA A 153 -6.85 9.12 -5.64
N PHE A 154 -6.06 8.20 -6.21
CA PHE A 154 -4.93 8.57 -7.05
C PHE A 154 -5.38 8.95 -8.45
N SER A 155 -4.67 9.89 -9.06
CA SER A 155 -4.91 10.27 -10.45
C SER A 155 -4.66 9.11 -11.41
N ASN A 156 -3.68 8.26 -11.10
CA ASN A 156 -3.30 7.10 -11.89
C ASN A 156 -2.84 5.91 -11.02
N GLN A 157 -3.08 4.68 -11.51
CA GLN A 157 -2.63 3.45 -10.81
C GLN A 157 -1.10 3.37 -10.65
N SER A 158 -0.34 3.92 -11.59
CA SER A 158 1.12 3.98 -11.50
C SER A 158 1.59 4.89 -10.35
N ALA A 159 0.90 5.99 -10.07
CA ALA A 159 1.20 6.86 -8.93
C ALA A 159 0.96 6.13 -7.60
N TYR A 160 -0.14 5.39 -7.50
CA TYR A 160 -0.43 4.53 -6.35
C TYR A 160 0.67 3.49 -6.12
N GLN A 161 1.05 2.73 -7.17
CA GLN A 161 2.11 1.72 -7.06
C GLN A 161 3.46 2.32 -6.69
N ARG A 162 3.86 3.44 -7.31
CA ARG A 162 5.09 4.17 -6.98
C ARG A 162 5.08 4.62 -5.52
N SER A 163 3.94 5.08 -5.03
CA SER A 163 3.77 5.45 -3.64
C SER A 163 3.98 4.26 -2.72
N MET A 164 3.23 3.17 -2.90
CA MET A 164 3.32 1.98 -2.05
C MET A 164 4.74 1.42 -2.02
N ASN A 165 5.41 1.36 -3.17
CA ASN A 165 6.81 0.96 -3.26
C ASN A 165 7.75 1.90 -2.50
N SER A 166 7.55 3.21 -2.59
CA SER A 166 8.38 4.20 -1.90
C SER A 166 8.25 4.10 -0.38
N PHE A 167 7.02 3.92 0.10
CA PHE A 167 6.71 3.73 1.52
C PHE A 167 7.26 2.40 2.06
N ASN A 168 7.04 1.28 1.36
CA ASN A 168 7.64 -0.01 1.72
C ASN A 168 9.17 0.06 1.78
N LYS A 169 9.81 0.77 0.84
CA LYS A 169 11.26 0.98 0.82
C LYS A 169 11.75 1.85 1.97
N ALA A 170 11.00 2.88 2.36
CA ALA A 170 11.31 3.72 3.52
C ALA A 170 11.20 2.93 4.84
N GLY A 171 10.22 2.03 4.96
CA GLY A 171 10.12 1.10 6.09
C GLY A 171 11.28 0.09 6.17
N THR A 172 11.76 -0.41 5.02
CA THR A 172 12.91 -1.34 4.97
C THR A 172 14.28 -0.67 5.09
N ALA A 173 14.37 0.66 4.94
CA ALA A 173 15.62 1.39 5.17
C ALA A 173 16.08 1.30 6.65
N GLY A 174 15.15 1.04 7.59
CA GLY A 174 15.47 0.73 8.99
C GLY A 174 15.89 -0.72 9.24
N ALA A 175 15.60 -1.64 8.31
CA ALA A 175 15.90 -3.08 8.44
C ALA A 175 17.16 -3.51 7.66
N SER A 176 17.88 -2.57 7.04
CA SER A 176 19.09 -2.86 6.27
C SER A 176 20.35 -2.76 7.14
N LYS A 177 20.43 -3.57 8.20
CA LYS A 177 21.72 -4.05 8.71
C LYS A 177 21.85 -5.53 8.31
N ALA A 178 22.91 -5.80 7.53
CA ALA A 178 23.40 -7.08 7.01
C ALA A 178 22.82 -7.53 5.65
N GLY A 179 23.68 -7.43 4.62
CA GLY A 179 23.71 -8.19 3.36
C GLY A 179 22.37 -8.52 2.70
N THR A 180 22.06 -7.99 1.53
CA THR A 180 22.56 -8.58 0.27
C THR A 180 22.32 -7.59 -0.86
N LYS A 181 23.41 -7.16 -1.49
CA LYS A 181 23.43 -6.31 -2.68
C LYS A 181 23.02 -7.14 -3.89
N SER A 182 21.72 -7.34 -4.15
CA SER A 182 21.26 -7.98 -5.40
C SER A 182 21.25 -6.96 -6.55
N GLY A 183 22.44 -6.58 -7.00
CA GLY A 183 22.64 -5.90 -8.27
C GLY A 183 22.59 -6.92 -9.40
N PHE A 184 21.65 -6.74 -10.30
CA PHE A 184 21.39 -7.47 -11.56
C PHE A 184 22.48 -7.27 -12.63
N PHE A 185 23.74 -7.08 -12.22
CA PHE A 185 24.91 -6.99 -13.09
C PHE A 185 26.09 -7.67 -12.40
N GLY A 186 26.12 -9.00 -12.49
CA GLY A 186 27.16 -9.83 -11.87
C GLY A 186 27.38 -11.12 -12.64
N GLY A 187 27.40 -11.03 -13.98
CA GLY A 187 27.79 -12.14 -14.85
C GLY A 187 29.27 -12.45 -14.67
N GLY A 188 29.58 -13.34 -13.73
CA GLY A 188 30.89 -13.96 -13.61
C GLY A 188 31.01 -15.11 -14.60
N SER A 189 31.91 -14.96 -15.58
CA SER A 189 32.56 -16.10 -16.25
C SER A 189 34.05 -15.81 -16.30
N LYS A 190 34.74 -16.14 -15.20
CA LYS A 190 36.19 -16.27 -15.19
C LYS A 190 36.49 -17.61 -15.87
N SER A 191 36.91 -17.57 -17.14
CA SER A 191 37.33 -18.77 -17.85
C SER A 191 38.57 -19.35 -17.18
N THR A 192 38.48 -20.61 -16.77
CA THR A 192 39.61 -21.41 -16.35
C THR A 192 40.45 -21.72 -17.58
N THR A 193 41.58 -21.02 -17.74
CA THR A 193 42.63 -21.37 -18.69
C THR A 193 43.28 -22.68 -18.27
N ASN A 194 42.89 -23.78 -18.91
CA ASN A 194 43.64 -25.04 -18.83
C ASN A 194 44.94 -24.87 -19.63
N ASN A 195 46.05 -24.68 -18.90
CA ASN A 195 47.39 -24.73 -19.46
C ASN A 195 47.85 -26.20 -19.50
N SER A 196 47.76 -26.82 -20.68
CA SER A 196 48.37 -28.11 -20.96
C SER A 196 49.85 -27.91 -21.28
N ASN A 197 50.73 -28.27 -20.34
CA ASN A 197 52.14 -28.52 -20.64
C ASN A 197 52.76 -29.37 -19.53
N PHE A 198 53.07 -30.63 -19.82
CA PHE A 198 54.39 -31.24 -19.61
C PHE A 198 54.36 -32.66 -20.19
N GLY A 199 55.15 -32.86 -21.25
CA GLY A 199 55.70 -34.17 -21.57
C GLY A 199 57.02 -34.35 -20.83
N SER A 200 57.34 -35.59 -20.48
CA SER A 200 58.57 -36.29 -20.87
C SER A 200 58.50 -37.74 -20.39
#